data_AF-A0A7L4CJ05-F1
#
_entry.id   AF-A0A7L4CJ05-F1
#
_cell.length_a   1.000
_cell.length_b   1.000
_cell.length_c   1.000
_cell.angle_alpha   90.00
_cell.angle_beta   90.00
_cell.angle_gamma   90.00
#
_symmetry.space_group_name_H-M   'P 1'
#
loop_
_entity.id
_entity.type
_entity.pdbx_description
1 polymer ?
#
loop_
_entity_poly.entity_id
_entity_poly.type
_entity_poly.pdbx_seq_one_letter_code
_entity_poly.pdbx_strand_id
1 'polypeptide(L)'
;GAMEAAELRVGFVGAGRMAGGLARGLLRAGKVPASSILASAPSDRNLDTWRESGCRTTHCNLEVLQESTLVFLATKPHVLPGVLQEIRPAVGPHHVVVSLVAGVTLQALQRVYLFAEALAEGAVKMGMPGGLASRIAAQTLLGAAKMMLETGEHPAKLRADVCTPGGTTIHALHQLEKGALRATVMNAVEAATNRACDLAED
;
A
#
# COMPACT_ATOMS: atom_id res chain seq x y z
N GLY A 1 11.66 18.44 -8.34
CA GLY A 1 12.02 18.56 -9.77
C GLY A 1 11.14 17.60 -10.51
N ALA A 2 10.29 18.12 -11.39
CA ALA A 2 9.28 17.35 -12.09
C ALA A 2 9.96 16.31 -12.99
N MET A 3 9.84 15.04 -12.63
CA MET A 3 9.75 14.01 -13.64
C MET A 3 8.45 14.34 -14.39
N GLU A 4 8.60 15.03 -15.51
CA GLU A 4 7.51 15.39 -16.40
C GLU A 4 6.64 14.14 -16.63
N ALA A 5 5.33 14.32 -16.72
CA ALA A 5 4.34 13.27 -16.98
C ALA A 5 4.46 12.68 -18.40
N ALA A 6 5.69 12.49 -18.88
CA ALA A 6 6.03 11.61 -19.99
C ALA A 6 5.71 10.18 -19.55
N GLU A 7 4.51 9.72 -19.95
CA GLU A 7 3.99 8.34 -19.87
C GLU A 7 4.60 7.46 -18.78
N LEU A 8 4.23 7.73 -17.52
CA LEU A 8 4.55 6.81 -16.43
C LEU A 8 3.88 5.45 -16.72
N ARG A 9 4.67 4.46 -17.13
CA ARG A 9 4.22 3.08 -17.41
C ARG A 9 4.43 2.24 -16.18
N VAL A 10 3.33 1.76 -15.61
CA VAL A 10 3.30 1.05 -14.32
C VAL A 10 3.08 -0.44 -14.56
N GLY A 11 4.06 -1.23 -14.14
CA GLY A 11 4.05 -2.68 -14.23
C GLY A 11 3.71 -3.33 -12.90
N PHE A 12 2.95 -4.43 -12.93
CA PHE A 12 2.70 -5.28 -11.77
C PHE A 12 3.10 -6.72 -12.10
N VAL A 13 4.18 -7.19 -11.48
CA VAL A 13 4.55 -8.60 -11.51
C VAL A 13 3.73 -9.32 -10.44
N GLY A 14 2.57 -9.85 -10.83
CA GLY A 14 1.56 -10.40 -9.93
C GLY A 14 0.26 -9.57 -9.89
N ALA A 15 -0.85 -10.16 -10.34
CA ALA A 15 -2.16 -9.50 -10.43
C ALA A 15 -3.10 -9.74 -9.23
N GLY A 16 -2.56 -10.04 -8.05
CA GLY A 16 -3.37 -10.36 -6.85
C GLY A 16 -4.20 -9.18 -6.32
N ARG A 17 -5.01 -9.44 -5.28
CA ARG A 17 -5.89 -8.43 -4.66
C ARG A 17 -5.17 -7.14 -4.25
N MET A 18 -3.95 -7.25 -3.72
CA MET A 18 -3.13 -6.10 -3.31
C MET A 18 -2.75 -5.23 -4.52
N ALA A 19 -2.16 -5.84 -5.54
CA ALA A 19 -1.81 -5.15 -6.78
C ALA A 19 -3.04 -4.47 -7.40
N GLY A 20 -4.18 -5.17 -7.45
CA GLY A 20 -5.43 -4.60 -7.97
C GLY A 20 -5.96 -3.44 -7.13
N GLY A 21 -5.78 -3.48 -5.81
CA GLY A 21 -6.13 -2.38 -4.90
C GLY A 21 -5.28 -1.14 -5.15
N LEU A 22 -3.97 -1.32 -5.30
CA LEU A 22 -3.05 -0.22 -5.62
C LEU A 22 -3.34 0.37 -7.00
N ALA A 23 -3.50 -0.48 -8.01
CA ALA A 23 -3.85 -0.06 -9.37
C ALA A 23 -5.16 0.75 -9.39
N ARG A 24 -6.22 0.29 -8.72
CA ARG A 24 -7.47 1.05 -8.58
C ARG A 24 -7.26 2.39 -7.88
N GLY A 25 -6.37 2.47 -6.89
CA GLY A 25 -6.00 3.72 -6.24
C GLY A 25 -5.36 4.71 -7.20
N LEU A 26 -4.41 4.24 -8.02
CA LEU A 26 -3.75 5.04 -9.06
C LEU A 26 -4.74 5.54 -10.12
N LEU A 27 -5.63 4.65 -10.59
CA LEU A 27 -6.68 4.99 -11.56
C LEU A 27 -7.64 6.06 -11.01
N ARG A 28 -8.13 5.88 -9.78
CA ARG A 28 -9.07 6.82 -9.14
C ARG A 28 -8.43 8.18 -8.84
N ALA A 29 -7.12 8.23 -8.61
CA ALA A 29 -6.40 9.48 -8.45
C ALA A 29 -6.24 10.25 -9.77
N GLY A 30 -6.55 9.64 -10.93
CA GLY A 30 -6.44 10.25 -12.25
C GLY A 30 -5.00 10.49 -12.71
N LYS A 31 -4.01 9.91 -12.00
CA LYS A 31 -2.58 10.16 -12.25
C LYS A 31 -1.96 9.22 -13.29
N VAL A 32 -2.59 8.08 -13.56
CA VAL A 32 -2.10 7.07 -14.51
C VAL A 32 -3.31 6.50 -15.27
N PRO A 33 -3.34 6.55 -16.62
CA PRO A 33 -4.42 5.94 -17.39
C PRO A 33 -4.30 4.41 -17.38
N ALA A 34 -5.43 3.71 -17.50
CA ALA A 34 -5.45 2.25 -17.44
C ALA A 34 -4.60 1.59 -18.54
N SER A 35 -4.51 2.20 -19.71
CA SER A 35 -3.65 1.77 -20.82
C SER A 35 -2.15 1.79 -20.49
N SER A 36 -1.74 2.57 -19.50
CA SER A 36 -0.34 2.64 -19.03
C SER A 36 -0.05 1.69 -17.86
N ILE A 37 -1.03 0.86 -17.46
CA ILE A 37 -0.87 -0.16 -16.42
C ILE A 37 -0.84 -1.55 -17.07
N LEU A 38 0.22 -2.32 -16.82
CA LEU A 38 0.37 -3.70 -17.28
C LEU A 38 0.58 -4.65 -16.09
N ALA A 39 -0.23 -5.71 -16.00
CA ALA A 39 -0.11 -6.71 -14.93
C ALA A 39 0.12 -8.12 -15.46
N SER A 40 1.03 -8.88 -14.83
CA SER A 40 1.24 -10.30 -15.11
C SER A 40 0.61 -11.22 -14.06
N ALA A 41 0.14 -12.38 -14.50
CA ALA A 41 -0.21 -13.50 -13.62
C ALA A 41 -0.09 -14.84 -14.37
N PRO A 42 0.14 -15.95 -13.67
CA PRO A 42 0.24 -17.27 -14.30
C PRO A 42 -1.09 -17.82 -14.86
N SER A 43 -2.22 -17.20 -14.53
CA SER A 43 -3.55 -17.63 -14.97
C SER A 43 -4.51 -16.45 -15.10
N ASP A 44 -5.51 -16.57 -15.96
CA ASP A 44 -6.52 -15.53 -16.22
C ASP A 44 -7.39 -15.17 -15.02
N ARG A 45 -7.55 -16.08 -14.04
CA ARG A 45 -8.40 -15.89 -12.85
C ARG A 45 -8.26 -14.51 -12.20
N ASN A 46 -7.04 -13.99 -12.12
CA ASN A 46 -6.78 -12.68 -11.53
C ASN A 46 -6.75 -11.55 -12.56
N LEU A 47 -6.51 -11.85 -13.84
CA LEU A 47 -6.35 -10.88 -14.92
C LEU A 47 -7.70 -10.33 -15.42
N ASP A 48 -8.78 -11.12 -15.35
CA ASP A 48 -10.10 -10.68 -15.83
C ASP A 48 -10.54 -9.37 -15.19
N THR A 49 -10.41 -9.25 -13.86
CA THR A 49 -10.74 -8.01 -13.13
C THR A 49 -9.87 -6.80 -13.51
N TRP A 50 -8.66 -7.04 -14.03
CA TRP A 50 -7.77 -5.97 -14.52
C TRP A 50 -8.17 -5.53 -15.92
N ARG A 51 -8.53 -6.48 -16.79
CA ARG A 51 -9.07 -6.20 -18.13
C ARG A 51 -10.37 -5.40 -18.05
N GLU A 52 -11.28 -5.80 -17.15
CA GLU A 52 -12.51 -5.06 -16.84
C GLU A 52 -12.24 -3.62 -16.37
N SER A 53 -11.12 -3.40 -15.70
CA SER A 53 -10.66 -2.06 -15.27
C SER A 53 -9.95 -1.28 -16.38
N GLY A 54 -9.88 -1.83 -17.61
CA GLY A 54 -9.20 -1.25 -18.76
C GLY A 54 -7.67 -1.36 -18.74
N CYS A 55 -7.11 -2.12 -17.80
CA CYS A 55 -5.66 -2.33 -17.69
C CYS A 55 -5.19 -3.39 -18.69
N ARG A 56 -3.93 -3.28 -19.10
CA ARG A 56 -3.27 -4.30 -19.92
C ARG A 56 -2.87 -5.50 -19.04
N THR A 57 -2.85 -6.69 -19.63
CA THR A 57 -2.54 -7.93 -18.91
C THR A 57 -1.67 -8.85 -19.74
N THR A 58 -0.76 -9.59 -19.10
CA THR A 58 0.09 -10.60 -19.73
C THR A 58 0.27 -11.83 -18.84
N HIS A 59 0.81 -12.92 -19.39
CA HIS A 59 1.32 -14.06 -18.63
C HIS A 59 2.85 -14.04 -18.48
N CYS A 60 3.54 -13.04 -19.03
CA CYS A 60 5.00 -12.95 -19.04
C CYS A 60 5.49 -11.85 -18.09
N ASN A 61 6.32 -12.18 -17.10
CA ASN A 61 6.87 -11.18 -16.18
C ASN A 61 7.90 -10.27 -16.87
N LEU A 62 8.63 -10.80 -17.85
CA LEU A 62 9.62 -10.04 -18.62
C LEU A 62 8.96 -8.93 -19.46
N GLU A 63 7.79 -9.19 -20.04
CA GLU A 63 7.02 -8.18 -20.77
C GLU A 63 6.63 -7.01 -19.84
N VAL A 64 6.24 -7.30 -18.60
CA VAL A 64 5.97 -6.27 -17.60
C VAL A 64 7.17 -5.36 -17.39
N LEU A 65 8.38 -5.92 -17.28
CA LEU A 65 9.60 -5.12 -17.15
C LEU A 65 9.85 -4.30 -18.41
N GLN A 66 9.87 -4.93 -19.58
CA GLN A 66 10.19 -4.26 -20.85
C GLN A 66 9.27 -3.07 -21.15
N GLU A 67 8.02 -3.15 -20.70
CA GLU A 67 7.01 -2.15 -20.99
C GLU A 67 6.77 -1.14 -19.88
N SER A 68 7.44 -1.27 -18.74
CA SER A 68 7.17 -0.44 -17.56
C SER A 68 8.42 0.25 -17.04
N THR A 69 8.26 1.49 -16.59
CA THR A 69 9.34 2.24 -15.91
C THR A 69 9.26 2.12 -14.39
N LEU A 70 8.05 1.95 -13.84
CA LEU A 70 7.81 1.66 -12.42
C LEU A 70 7.22 0.25 -12.29
N VAL A 71 7.92 -0.68 -11.66
CA VAL A 71 7.52 -2.09 -11.56
C VAL A 71 7.26 -2.47 -10.11
N PHE A 72 6.04 -2.93 -9.82
CA PHE A 72 5.65 -3.49 -8.53
C PHE A 72 5.78 -5.02 -8.52
N LEU A 73 6.56 -5.58 -7.60
CA LEU A 73 6.66 -7.03 -7.38
C LEU A 73 5.59 -7.48 -6.39
N ALA A 74 4.47 -8.02 -6.88
CA ALA A 74 3.27 -8.34 -6.10
C ALA A 74 2.91 -9.83 -6.11
N THR A 75 3.93 -10.68 -6.05
CA THR A 75 3.77 -12.14 -5.94
C THR A 75 3.76 -12.61 -4.48
N LYS A 76 3.44 -13.89 -4.27
CA LYS A 76 3.54 -14.52 -2.95
C LYS A 76 5.02 -14.66 -2.56
N PRO A 77 5.39 -14.66 -1.26
CA PRO A 77 6.80 -14.68 -0.82
C PRO A 77 7.59 -15.85 -1.40
N HIS A 78 7.05 -17.07 -1.32
CA HIS A 78 7.68 -18.27 -1.87
C HIS A 78 7.83 -18.26 -3.40
N VAL A 79 7.09 -17.39 -4.12
CA VAL A 79 7.20 -17.26 -5.59
C VAL A 79 8.25 -16.21 -5.97
N LEU A 80 8.56 -15.26 -5.06
CA LEU A 80 9.43 -14.13 -5.34
C LEU A 80 10.85 -14.55 -5.78
N PRO A 81 11.54 -15.53 -5.15
CA PRO A 81 12.88 -15.92 -5.56
C PRO A 81 12.94 -16.35 -7.04
N GLY A 82 11.97 -17.17 -7.48
CA GLY A 82 11.87 -17.59 -8.88
C GLY A 82 11.62 -16.43 -9.83
N VAL A 83 10.72 -15.52 -9.46
CA VAL A 83 10.43 -14.30 -10.24
C VAL A 83 11.66 -13.39 -10.33
N LEU A 84 12.40 -13.21 -9.24
CA LEU A 84 13.62 -12.41 -9.25
C LEU A 84 14.69 -13.02 -10.15
N GLN A 85 14.86 -14.35 -10.12
CA GLN A 85 15.76 -15.04 -11.05
C GLN A 85 15.33 -14.85 -12.51
N GLU A 86 14.03 -14.94 -12.80
CA GLU A 86 13.46 -14.75 -14.13
C GLU A 86 13.72 -13.34 -14.66
N ILE A 87 13.42 -12.30 -13.87
CA ILE A 87 13.43 -10.91 -14.35
C ILE A 87 14.81 -10.25 -14.27
N ARG A 88 15.74 -10.78 -13.44
CA ARG A 88 17.07 -10.22 -13.20
C ARG A 88 17.83 -9.81 -14.47
N PRO A 89 17.84 -10.59 -15.57
CA PRO A 89 18.57 -10.22 -16.78
C PRO A 89 18.00 -8.98 -17.49
N ALA A 90 16.73 -8.65 -17.27
CA ALA A 90 16.02 -7.57 -17.96
C ALA A 90 15.93 -6.27 -17.14
N VAL A 91 16.36 -6.27 -15.86
CA VAL A 91 16.35 -5.06 -15.02
C VAL A 91 17.44 -4.10 -15.48
N GLY A 92 17.02 -3.05 -16.19
CA GLY A 92 17.88 -1.92 -16.58
C GLY A 92 17.85 -0.74 -15.59
N PRO A 93 18.78 0.22 -15.72
CA PRO A 93 18.93 1.38 -14.81
C PRO A 93 17.76 2.38 -14.83
N HIS A 94 16.85 2.26 -15.80
CA HIS A 94 15.66 3.10 -15.94
C HIS A 94 14.44 2.54 -15.18
N HIS A 95 14.53 1.34 -14.59
CA HIS A 95 13.45 0.76 -13.82
C HIS A 95 13.50 1.21 -12.37
N VAL A 96 12.35 1.63 -11.84
CA VAL A 96 12.11 1.74 -10.39
C VAL A 96 11.36 0.50 -9.96
N VAL A 97 11.99 -0.38 -9.18
CA VAL A 97 11.38 -1.63 -8.71
C VAL A 97 10.92 -1.46 -7.26
N VAL A 98 9.62 -1.68 -7.01
CA VAL A 98 8.99 -1.58 -5.69
C VAL A 98 8.43 -2.94 -5.29
N SER A 99 8.91 -3.51 -4.19
CA SER A 99 8.39 -4.78 -3.69
C SER A 99 7.07 -4.60 -2.93
N LEU A 100 6.03 -5.34 -3.33
CA LEU A 100 4.74 -5.46 -2.65
C LEU A 100 4.55 -6.81 -1.95
N VAL A 101 5.62 -7.59 -1.79
CA VAL A 101 5.59 -8.98 -1.33
C VAL A 101 4.80 -9.12 -0.02
N ALA A 102 3.92 -10.13 -0.02
CA ALA A 102 3.01 -10.43 1.08
C ALA A 102 3.78 -10.82 2.36
N GLY A 103 3.85 -9.88 3.30
CA GLY A 103 4.56 -10.03 4.56
C GLY A 103 4.79 -8.65 5.17
N VAL A 104 5.19 -7.69 4.34
CA VAL A 104 5.28 -6.27 4.74
C VAL A 104 4.01 -5.51 4.36
N THR A 105 3.48 -5.70 3.13
CA THR A 105 2.29 -4.98 2.63
C THR A 105 0.97 -5.50 3.22
N LEU A 106 0.78 -6.82 3.29
CA LEU A 106 -0.39 -7.42 3.93
C LEU A 106 -0.43 -7.09 5.43
N GLN A 107 0.72 -7.11 6.10
CA GLN A 107 0.78 -6.72 7.50
C GLN A 107 0.55 -5.22 7.68
N ALA A 108 1.08 -4.38 6.79
CA ALA A 108 0.74 -2.95 6.80
C ALA A 108 -0.77 -2.72 6.64
N LEU A 109 -1.42 -3.43 5.70
CA LEU A 109 -2.87 -3.36 5.54
C LEU A 109 -3.64 -3.92 6.74
N GLN A 110 -3.25 -5.06 7.29
CA GLN A 110 -3.86 -5.63 8.50
C GLN A 110 -3.75 -4.67 9.69
N ARG A 111 -2.60 -4.00 9.85
CA ARG A 111 -2.42 -2.98 10.89
C ARG A 111 -3.33 -1.78 10.68
N VAL A 112 -3.50 -1.33 9.43
CA VAL A 112 -4.41 -0.24 9.10
C VAL A 112 -5.88 -0.65 9.34
N TYR A 113 -6.27 -1.88 9.00
CA TYR A 113 -7.62 -2.38 9.29
C TYR A 113 -7.87 -2.55 10.78
N LEU A 114 -6.92 -3.12 11.53
CA LEU A 114 -6.99 -3.23 12.98
C LEU A 114 -7.12 -1.85 13.64
N PHE A 115 -6.36 -0.87 13.16
CA PHE A 115 -6.45 0.49 13.66
C PHE A 115 -7.80 1.15 13.30
N ALA A 116 -8.32 0.92 12.09
CA ALA A 116 -9.64 1.41 11.67
C ALA A 116 -10.77 0.79 12.50
N GLU A 117 -10.67 -0.51 12.80
CA GLU A 117 -11.58 -1.24 13.67
C GLU A 117 -11.55 -0.69 15.09
N ALA A 118 -10.35 -0.57 15.69
CA ALA A 118 -10.19 0.00 17.02
C ALA A 118 -10.71 1.45 17.12
N LEU A 119 -10.50 2.27 16.09
CA LEU A 119 -11.10 3.60 16.00
C LEU A 119 -12.62 3.55 15.95
N ALA A 120 -13.19 2.66 15.14
CA ALA A 120 -14.64 2.50 15.02
C ALA A 120 -15.26 1.99 16.33
N GLU A 121 -14.67 0.99 16.97
CA GLU A 121 -15.10 0.48 18.28
C GLU A 121 -15.00 1.54 19.37
N GLY A 122 -13.93 2.35 19.36
CA GLY A 122 -13.79 3.50 20.25
C GLY A 122 -14.93 4.51 20.06
N ALA A 123 -15.31 4.81 18.81
CA ALA A 123 -16.44 5.70 18.52
C ALA A 123 -17.79 5.08 18.93
N VAL A 124 -17.99 3.78 18.69
CA VAL A 124 -19.19 3.04 19.13
C VAL A 124 -19.32 3.07 20.65
N LYS A 125 -18.22 2.87 21.38
CA LYS A 125 -18.18 2.99 22.84
C LYS A 125 -18.63 4.36 23.34
N MET A 126 -18.43 5.41 22.53
CA MET A 126 -18.88 6.77 22.81
C MET A 126 -20.30 7.07 22.29
N GLY A 127 -21.04 6.06 21.82
CA GLY A 127 -22.44 6.16 21.41
C GLY A 127 -22.68 6.29 19.90
N MET A 128 -21.64 6.16 19.06
CA MET A 128 -21.81 6.24 17.61
C MET A 128 -22.43 4.95 17.03
N PRO A 129 -23.34 5.03 16.04
CA PRO A 129 -23.80 3.84 15.31
C PRO A 129 -22.65 3.13 14.57
N GLY A 130 -22.58 1.80 14.67
CA GLY A 130 -21.45 1.01 14.14
C GLY A 130 -21.14 1.26 12.66
N GLY A 131 -22.14 1.23 11.79
CA GLY A 131 -21.94 1.48 10.36
C GLY A 131 -21.42 2.90 10.05
N LEU A 132 -21.79 3.89 10.86
CA LEU A 132 -21.28 5.26 10.74
C LEU A 132 -19.84 5.35 11.26
N ALA A 133 -19.54 4.69 12.38
CA ALA A 133 -18.22 4.65 12.99
C ALA A 133 -17.16 4.06 12.05
N SER A 134 -17.44 2.93 11.41
CA SER A 134 -16.52 2.32 10.44
C SER A 134 -16.26 3.23 9.24
N ARG A 135 -17.29 3.92 8.74
CA ARG A 135 -17.14 4.84 7.60
C ARG A 135 -16.31 6.08 7.97
N ILE A 136 -16.55 6.66 9.15
CA ILE A 136 -15.77 7.80 9.64
C ILE A 136 -14.32 7.39 9.85
N ALA A 137 -14.06 6.24 10.50
CA ALA A 137 -12.70 5.74 10.71
C ALA A 137 -11.93 5.57 9.39
N ALA A 138 -12.54 4.93 8.39
CA ALA A 138 -11.94 4.77 7.07
C ALA A 138 -11.68 6.12 6.37
N GLN A 139 -12.63 7.06 6.44
CA GLN A 139 -12.50 8.37 5.82
C GLN A 139 -11.43 9.24 6.51
N THR A 140 -11.32 9.16 7.84
CA THR A 140 -10.27 9.82 8.62
C THR A 140 -8.89 9.31 8.20
N LEU A 141 -8.72 7.99 8.07
CA LEU A 141 -7.46 7.40 7.61
C LEU A 141 -7.13 7.80 6.17
N LEU A 142 -8.11 7.81 5.28
CA LEU A 142 -7.94 8.27 3.91
C LEU A 142 -7.51 9.73 3.85
N GLY A 143 -8.14 10.61 4.64
CA GLY A 143 -7.81 12.04 4.71
C GLY A 143 -6.37 12.26 5.21
N ALA A 144 -5.98 11.60 6.29
CA ALA A 144 -4.63 11.67 6.83
C ALA A 144 -3.57 11.20 5.82
N ALA A 145 -3.82 10.06 5.15
CA ALA A 145 -2.93 9.53 4.12
C ALA A 145 -2.83 10.47 2.92
N LYS A 146 -3.95 11.04 2.45
CA LYS A 146 -3.96 12.03 1.36
C LYS A 146 -3.15 13.27 1.71
N MET A 147 -3.35 13.84 2.89
CA MET A 147 -2.59 15.01 3.33
C MET A 147 -1.09 14.74 3.30
N MET A 148 -0.62 13.59 3.82
CA MET A 148 0.79 13.21 3.76
C MET A 148 1.32 13.11 2.33
N LEU A 149 0.55 12.51 1.42
CA LEU A 149 0.95 12.30 0.03
C LEU A 149 0.92 13.59 -0.80
N GLU A 150 -0.01 14.50 -0.51
CA GLU A 150 -0.22 15.73 -1.27
C GLU A 150 0.68 16.87 -0.80
N THR A 151 0.90 17.02 0.51
CA THR A 151 1.73 18.11 1.05
C THR A 151 3.21 17.75 1.09
N GLY A 152 3.54 16.45 1.16
CA GLY A 152 4.91 15.98 1.35
C GLY A 152 5.52 16.36 2.71
N GLU A 153 4.71 16.86 3.63
CA GLU A 153 5.18 17.30 4.94
C GLU A 153 5.49 16.13 5.87
N HIS A 154 6.42 16.37 6.79
CA HIS A 154 6.79 15.36 7.78
C HIS A 154 5.61 15.04 8.71
N PRO A 155 5.32 13.77 9.05
CA PRO A 155 4.15 13.39 9.87
C PRO A 155 4.07 14.07 11.23
N ALA A 156 5.21 14.39 11.84
CA ALA A 156 5.24 15.11 13.11
C ALA A 156 4.69 16.53 13.00
N LYS A 157 4.88 17.20 11.85
CA LYS A 157 4.35 18.53 11.59
C LYS A 157 2.84 18.47 11.38
N LEU A 158 2.37 17.62 10.47
CA LEU A 158 0.93 17.42 10.21
C LEU A 158 0.15 17.06 11.50
N ARG A 159 0.76 16.27 12.40
CA ARG A 159 0.18 15.99 13.72
C ARG A 159 0.11 17.23 14.60
N ALA A 160 1.14 18.07 14.62
CA ALA A 160 1.16 19.30 15.39
C ALA A 160 0.09 20.30 14.89
N ASP A 161 -0.10 20.39 13.59
CA ASP A 161 -1.06 21.31 12.96
C ASP A 161 -2.53 21.02 13.33
N VAL A 162 -2.84 19.77 13.74
CA VAL A 162 -4.18 19.35 14.21
C VAL A 162 -4.29 19.27 15.74
N CYS A 163 -3.23 19.63 16.47
CA CYS A 163 -3.19 19.61 17.92
C CYS A 163 -3.26 21.03 18.48
N THR A 164 -4.45 21.42 18.94
CA THR A 164 -4.61 22.67 19.69
C THR A 164 -4.20 22.48 21.16
N PRO A 165 -3.57 23.48 21.80
CA PRO A 165 -3.26 23.44 23.23
C PRO A 165 -4.51 23.16 24.08
N GLY A 166 -4.47 22.12 24.92
CA GLY A 166 -5.61 21.69 25.75
C GLY A 166 -6.79 21.08 25.00
N GLY A 167 -6.69 20.87 23.69
CA GLY A 167 -7.76 20.31 22.87
C GLY A 167 -7.94 18.80 23.02
N THR A 168 -9.03 18.26 22.47
CA THR A 168 -9.33 16.82 22.53
C THR A 168 -8.23 15.96 21.89
N THR A 169 -7.59 16.43 20.82
CA THR A 169 -6.52 15.73 20.13
C THR A 169 -5.32 15.46 21.03
N ILE A 170 -4.88 16.43 21.85
CA ILE A 170 -3.69 16.22 22.70
C ILE A 170 -3.97 15.23 23.83
N HIS A 171 -5.20 15.22 24.37
CA HIS A 171 -5.62 14.23 25.35
C HIS A 171 -5.67 12.82 24.75
N ALA A 172 -6.17 12.68 23.52
CA ALA A 172 -6.17 11.41 22.80
C ALA A 172 -4.74 10.91 22.51
N LEU A 173 -3.87 11.80 22.00
CA LEU A 173 -2.46 11.47 21.76
C LEU A 173 -1.75 11.01 23.04
N HIS A 174 -2.00 11.66 24.18
CA HIS A 174 -1.44 11.23 25.46
C HIS A 174 -1.83 9.78 25.83
N GLN A 175 -3.08 9.37 25.56
CA GLN A 175 -3.51 7.99 25.80
C GLN A 175 -2.82 7.00 24.84
N LEU A 176 -2.62 7.39 23.58
CA LEU A 176 -1.89 6.57 22.60
C LEU A 176 -0.42 6.38 22.99
N GLU A 177 0.23 7.42 23.51
CA GLU A 177 1.62 7.33 24.00
C GLU A 177 1.70 6.49 25.27
N LYS A 178 0.74 6.61 26.20
CA LYS A 178 0.62 5.71 27.38
C LYS A 178 0.47 4.24 26.97
N GLY A 179 -0.24 3.98 25.88
CA GLY A 179 -0.37 2.64 25.28
C GLY A 179 0.86 2.19 24.48
N ALA A 180 1.95 2.96 24.50
CA ALA A 180 3.19 2.68 23.77
C ALA A 180 2.98 2.47 22.26
N LEU A 181 2.04 3.19 21.64
CA LEU A 181 1.65 2.98 20.24
C LEU A 181 2.86 2.94 19.29
N ARG A 182 3.82 3.86 19.46
CA ARG A 182 5.03 3.93 18.61
C ARG A 182 5.84 2.65 18.69
N ALA A 183 6.16 2.22 19.91
CA ALA A 183 6.93 1.02 20.15
C ALA A 183 6.21 -0.21 19.59
N THR A 184 4.91 -0.35 19.86
CA THR A 184 4.08 -1.45 19.33
C THR A 184 4.10 -1.51 17.81
N VAL A 185 3.95 -0.37 17.12
CA VAL A 185 3.97 -0.32 15.64
C VAL A 185 5.36 -0.63 15.09
N MET A 186 6.42 -0.08 15.69
CA MET A 186 7.81 -0.35 15.29
C MET A 186 8.16 -1.83 15.45
N ASN A 187 7.86 -2.41 16.62
CA ASN A 187 8.10 -3.82 16.91
C ASN A 187 7.29 -4.74 15.98
N ALA A 188 6.07 -4.34 15.60
CA ALA A 188 5.30 -5.08 14.62
C ALA A 188 5.99 -5.07 13.24
N VAL A 189 6.53 -3.93 12.77
CA VAL A 189 7.32 -3.86 11.52
C VAL A 189 8.54 -4.77 11.60
N GLU A 190 9.28 -4.72 12.71
CA GLU A 190 10.46 -5.54 12.92
C GLU A 190 10.13 -7.04 12.90
N ALA A 191 9.16 -7.47 13.72
CA ALA A 191 8.73 -8.87 13.79
C ALA A 191 8.27 -9.42 12.43
N ALA A 192 7.58 -8.59 11.64
CA ALA A 192 7.19 -8.91 10.27
C ALA A 192 8.38 -9.19 9.36
N THR A 193 9.37 -8.31 9.45
CA THR A 193 10.54 -8.30 8.59
C THR A 193 11.41 -9.49 8.92
N ASN A 194 11.67 -9.73 10.21
CA ASN A 194 12.41 -10.89 10.69
C ASN A 194 11.73 -12.19 10.22
N ARG A 195 10.41 -12.31 10.40
CA ARG A 195 9.68 -13.50 9.92
C ARG A 195 9.73 -13.67 8.40
N ALA A 196 9.71 -12.57 7.64
CA ALA A 196 9.84 -12.63 6.19
C ALA A 196 11.25 -13.08 5.74
N CYS A 197 12.30 -12.70 6.50
CA CYS A 197 13.66 -13.19 6.28
C CYS A 197 13.78 -14.68 6.58
N ASP A 198 13.27 -15.14 7.73
CA ASP A 198 13.29 -16.56 8.10
C ASP A 198 12.67 -17.45 7.00
N LEU A 199 11.53 -17.01 6.45
CA LEU A 199 10.80 -17.72 5.40
C LEU A 199 11.50 -17.72 4.02
N ALA A 200 12.55 -16.93 3.84
CA ALA A 200 13.32 -16.87 2.60
C ALA A 200 14.59 -17.74 2.64
N GLU A 201 14.99 -18.18 3.84
CA GLU A 201 16.12 -19.09 4.06
C GLU A 201 15.70 -20.58 4.08
N ASP A 202 14.39 -20.85 4.22
CA ASP A 202 13.74 -22.17 4.07
C ASP A 202 13.40 -22.52 2.61
#